data_AF-A0A8T2HS16-F1
#
_entry.id   AF-A0A8T2HS16-F1
#
_cell.length_a   1.000
_cell.length_b   1.000
_cell.length_c   1.000
_cell.angle_alpha   90.00
_cell.angle_beta   90.00
_cell.angle_gamma   90.00
#
_symmetry.space_group_name_H-M   'P 1'
#
loop_
_entity.id
_entity.type
_entity.pdbx_description
1 polymer ?
#
loop_
_entity_poly.entity_id
_entity_poly.type
_entity_poly.pdbx_seq_one_letter_code
_entity_poly.pdbx_strand_id
1 'polypeptide(L)'
;MYASGPKSGLGLLVPLVLLGVLFLQDVTLAQSPAAGADAPSPAPPTYPTQSYLTLMKENDIITNADIWDEELKIFTANYAFEGVKGVVNGTEESYARAAGGAWMNLSSCATNATQISMYTTVATPENVANMWGYPTYNADAMPLVFSWPAIASSIDATDIELTLNTGEKVNPDVASLSPNLELNERSTIVVFGEFGNRMDPALPDARYVTNVEIVGDILFVGPDGVIKNARGLTYNPSKSLPYGPNAVGPKLVGAKLNRMVIEGEDTGGTAPNPYVFPNDCTTLWGKDVEYRLRMFTSGGFSPDGVSGVFPTDFEKYFRLHATLPTGETLILNETGKDYQVGDAGTVKIIGLADLGLKQDSYDLCYFEDKDNQIDICLAGDEAAIRLITGLELPVGNKTADPTGQYKGLYNPGGPGNDPTPGVNYTQPFKYQLQDVKMALDTPWVVSYNSTTPATAPAPSLSASPSPSSSSIKLISTTTATTFTSAIAYCLFHLF
;
A
#
# COMPACT_ATOMS: atom_id res chain seq x y z
N MET A 1 11.41 -9.74 -91.01
CA MET A 1 10.71 -11.03 -90.83
C MET A 1 10.12 -11.07 -89.43
N TYR A 2 8.79 -11.18 -89.37
CA TYR A 2 7.85 -11.52 -88.26
C TYR A 2 8.07 -10.90 -86.86
N ALA A 3 7.25 -9.94 -86.42
CA ALA A 3 5.87 -10.04 -85.89
C ALA A 3 5.87 -10.50 -84.41
N SER A 4 5.22 -9.86 -83.43
CA SER A 4 3.90 -9.19 -83.42
C SER A 4 3.78 -8.25 -82.20
N GLY A 5 3.14 -7.08 -82.36
CA GLY A 5 2.67 -6.22 -81.26
C GLY A 5 1.18 -6.45 -80.98
N PRO A 6 0.40 -5.45 -80.51
CA PRO A 6 0.72 -4.35 -79.58
C PRO A 6 -0.40 -4.17 -78.51
N LYS A 7 -0.22 -3.30 -77.50
CA LYS A 7 -1.28 -2.36 -77.06
C LYS A 7 -0.68 -1.06 -76.48
N SER A 8 -1.03 0.02 -77.16
CA SER A 8 -0.98 1.46 -76.82
C SER A 8 -1.55 1.76 -75.42
N GLY A 9 -1.20 2.83 -74.70
CA GLY A 9 -0.79 4.17 -75.11
C GLY A 9 -1.83 5.19 -74.62
N LEU A 10 -1.43 5.98 -73.63
CA LEU A 10 -1.93 7.28 -73.12
C LEU A 10 -3.42 7.68 -73.23
N GLY A 11 -4.00 8.06 -72.08
CA GLY A 11 -5.17 8.91 -71.96
C GLY A 11 -4.92 10.07 -70.99
N LEU A 12 -5.05 11.29 -71.50
CA LEU A 12 -4.89 12.59 -70.85
C LEU A 12 -6.01 12.86 -69.81
N LEU A 13 -5.65 13.50 -68.69
CA LEU A 13 -6.56 13.98 -67.63
C LEU A 13 -6.87 15.47 -67.81
N VAL A 14 -8.16 15.82 -67.81
CA VAL A 14 -8.73 17.19 -67.69
C VAL A 14 -9.98 17.09 -66.80
N PRO A 15 -10.30 18.11 -65.98
CA PRO A 15 -10.75 17.93 -64.60
C PRO A 15 -12.26 18.05 -64.40
N LEU A 16 -12.75 17.54 -63.27
CA LEU A 16 -14.06 17.91 -62.75
C LEU A 16 -13.90 18.56 -61.38
N VAL A 17 -14.30 19.84 -61.34
CA VAL A 17 -14.49 20.66 -60.16
C VAL A 17 -15.64 20.08 -59.33
N LEU A 18 -15.41 19.80 -58.05
CA LEU A 18 -16.47 19.73 -57.06
C LEU A 18 -16.05 20.51 -55.82
N LEU A 19 -16.87 21.49 -55.47
CA LEU A 19 -16.77 22.37 -54.31
C LEU A 19 -16.55 21.56 -53.01
N GLY A 20 -15.41 21.78 -52.36
CA GLY A 20 -15.20 21.44 -50.96
C GLY A 20 -15.20 22.72 -50.14
N VAL A 21 -16.21 22.89 -49.28
CA VAL A 21 -16.34 24.01 -48.36
C VAL A 21 -15.19 23.98 -47.36
N LEU A 22 -14.46 25.10 -47.27
CA LEU A 22 -13.52 25.41 -46.19
C LEU A 22 -14.27 25.55 -44.87
N PHE A 23 -13.89 24.75 -43.87
CA PHE A 23 -14.07 25.11 -42.46
C PHE A 23 -12.71 25.07 -41.76
N LEU A 24 -12.17 26.25 -41.47
CA LEU A 24 -11.15 26.43 -40.44
C LEU A 24 -11.84 26.39 -39.07
N GLN A 25 -11.26 25.57 -38.19
CA GLN A 25 -11.09 25.75 -36.74
C GLN A 25 -12.27 26.24 -35.89
N ASP A 26 -12.72 25.35 -35.01
CA ASP A 26 -12.67 25.59 -33.57
C ASP A 26 -12.33 24.25 -32.89
N VAL A 27 -11.10 24.12 -32.39
CA VAL A 27 -10.74 23.05 -31.45
C VAL A 27 -11.12 23.59 -30.07
N THR A 28 -12.35 23.34 -29.66
CA THR A 28 -12.72 23.47 -28.26
C THR A 28 -11.95 22.43 -27.45
N LEU A 29 -11.07 22.89 -26.57
CA LEU A 29 -10.58 22.09 -25.45
C LEU A 29 -11.82 21.53 -24.75
N ALA A 30 -11.98 20.21 -24.78
CA ALA A 30 -13.00 19.55 -23.98
C ALA A 30 -12.68 19.82 -22.51
N GLN A 31 -13.38 20.80 -21.93
CA GLN A 31 -13.52 20.89 -20.49
C GLN A 31 -14.09 19.55 -20.02
N SER A 32 -13.47 18.98 -18.99
CA SER A 32 -14.01 17.84 -18.27
C SER A 32 -15.50 18.11 -18.02
N PRO A 33 -16.42 17.20 -18.39
CA PRO A 33 -17.83 17.42 -18.10
C PRO A 33 -17.92 17.60 -16.58
N ALA A 34 -18.48 18.74 -16.17
CA ALA A 34 -18.84 18.97 -14.78
C ALA A 34 -19.54 17.71 -14.27
N ALA A 35 -19.03 17.15 -13.17
CA ALA A 35 -19.65 16.04 -12.47
C ALA A 35 -21.16 16.25 -12.43
N GLY A 36 -21.91 15.23 -12.86
CA GLY A 36 -23.37 15.31 -12.91
C GLY A 36 -23.91 15.69 -11.54
N ALA A 37 -24.35 16.93 -11.40
CA ALA A 37 -25.19 17.37 -10.32
C ALA A 37 -26.59 16.73 -10.48
N ASP A 38 -27.21 16.44 -9.34
CA ASP A 38 -28.65 16.17 -9.16
C ASP A 38 -29.14 14.71 -9.15
N ALA A 39 -28.43 13.85 -8.43
CA ALA A 39 -29.13 12.93 -7.53
C ALA A 39 -28.82 13.35 -6.09
N PRO A 40 -29.82 13.64 -5.22
CA PRO A 40 -29.54 13.89 -3.82
C PRO A 40 -28.82 12.66 -3.26
N SER A 41 -27.59 12.85 -2.79
CA SER A 41 -26.85 11.82 -2.10
C SER A 41 -27.73 11.30 -0.96
N PRO A 42 -27.95 9.97 -0.83
CA PRO A 42 -28.67 9.46 0.32
C PRO A 42 -28.00 9.97 1.59
N ALA A 43 -28.79 10.41 2.57
CA ALA A 43 -28.25 10.97 3.80
C ALA A 43 -27.22 9.99 4.39
N PRO A 44 -26.02 10.46 4.77
CA PRO A 44 -24.99 9.58 5.29
C PRO A 44 -25.54 8.81 6.50
N PRO A 45 -25.21 7.51 6.63
CA PRO A 45 -25.66 6.72 7.77
C PRO A 45 -25.20 7.41 9.05
N THR A 46 -26.09 7.50 10.04
CA THR A 46 -25.79 8.16 11.32
C THR A 46 -24.83 7.36 12.20
N TYR A 47 -24.55 6.11 11.82
CA TYR A 47 -23.67 5.18 12.54
C TYR A 47 -22.74 4.47 11.56
N PRO A 48 -21.51 4.16 11.98
CA PRO A 48 -20.59 3.43 11.12
C PRO A 48 -21.05 1.98 10.94
N THR A 49 -20.59 1.33 9.86
CA THR A 49 -20.89 -0.09 9.63
C THR A 49 -20.32 -0.98 10.73
N GLN A 50 -20.99 -2.10 11.03
CA GLN A 50 -20.50 -3.05 12.04
C GLN A 50 -19.15 -3.66 11.64
N SER A 51 -18.94 -3.92 10.35
CA SER A 51 -17.66 -4.43 9.83
C SER A 51 -16.49 -3.50 10.16
N TYR A 52 -16.68 -2.19 9.95
CA TYR A 52 -15.70 -1.18 10.33
C TYR A 52 -15.49 -1.11 11.85
N LEU A 53 -16.57 -1.19 12.64
CA LEU A 53 -16.46 -1.18 14.11
C LEU A 53 -15.64 -2.36 14.64
N THR A 54 -15.88 -3.55 14.09
CA THR A 54 -15.09 -4.74 14.42
C THR A 54 -13.63 -4.57 14.00
N LEU A 55 -13.37 -3.96 12.84
CA LEU A 55 -12.01 -3.66 12.38
C LEU A 55 -11.28 -2.67 13.30
N MET A 56 -11.92 -1.54 13.64
CA MET A 56 -11.26 -0.38 14.22
C MET A 56 -11.39 -0.27 15.75
N LYS A 57 -12.54 -0.61 16.34
CA LYS A 57 -12.82 -0.33 17.76
C LYS A 57 -12.75 -1.57 18.64
N GLU A 58 -13.08 -2.74 18.10
CA GLU A 58 -13.07 -3.99 18.87
C GLU A 58 -11.66 -4.61 18.95
N ASN A 59 -10.73 -4.16 18.09
CA ASN A 59 -9.40 -4.73 17.93
C ASN A 59 -8.29 -3.70 18.14
N ASP A 60 -8.24 -3.02 19.30
CA ASP A 60 -7.09 -2.22 19.78
C ASP A 60 -5.88 -3.12 20.13
N ILE A 61 -5.54 -3.99 19.19
CA ILE A 61 -4.50 -4.99 19.26
C ILE A 61 -3.44 -4.57 18.26
N ILE A 62 -2.21 -4.55 18.71
CA ILE A 62 -1.02 -4.38 17.90
C ILE A 62 -0.13 -5.54 18.33
N THR A 63 0.35 -6.32 17.39
CA THR A 63 1.15 -7.51 17.70
C THR A 63 2.39 -7.45 16.87
N ASN A 64 3.54 -7.34 17.54
CA ASN A 64 4.85 -7.40 16.89
C ASN A 64 4.99 -6.39 15.73
N ALA A 65 4.36 -5.22 15.87
CA ALA A 65 4.30 -4.24 14.80
C ALA A 65 5.56 -3.41 14.68
N ASP A 66 5.92 -3.09 13.45
CA ASP A 66 7.19 -2.44 13.15
C ASP A 66 7.24 -0.99 13.68
N ILE A 67 8.30 -0.68 14.42
CA ILE A 67 8.70 0.68 14.79
C ILE A 67 9.77 1.17 13.83
N TRP A 68 9.40 2.16 13.05
CA TRP A 68 10.25 2.68 11.99
C TRP A 68 11.23 3.75 12.50
N ASP A 69 10.87 4.48 13.55
CA ASP A 69 11.69 5.59 14.09
C ASP A 69 11.63 5.69 15.62
N GLU A 70 12.62 6.36 16.21
CA GLU A 70 12.66 6.64 17.66
C GLU A 70 11.60 7.63 18.11
N GLU A 71 11.13 8.49 17.20
CA GLU A 71 10.13 9.50 17.48
C GLU A 71 8.89 9.32 16.62
N LEU A 72 7.72 9.57 17.22
CA LEU A 72 6.47 9.68 16.48
C LEU A 72 6.53 10.87 15.52
N LYS A 73 6.35 10.59 14.22
CA LYS A 73 6.27 11.59 13.15
C LYS A 73 5.48 11.05 11.97
N ILE A 74 5.04 11.96 11.11
CA ILE A 74 4.48 11.64 9.80
C ILE A 74 5.66 11.52 8.82
N PHE A 75 5.87 10.35 8.23
CA PHE A 75 6.84 10.17 7.14
C PHE A 75 6.33 10.77 5.84
N THR A 76 5.07 10.49 5.49
CA THR A 76 4.45 11.00 4.27
C THR A 76 2.95 11.18 4.42
N ALA A 77 2.41 12.18 3.73
CA ALA A 77 1.00 12.25 3.38
C ALA A 77 0.91 12.29 1.85
N ASN A 78 0.63 11.16 1.21
CA ASN A 78 0.73 11.06 -0.25
C ASN A 78 -0.64 11.24 -0.88
N TYR A 79 -0.84 12.29 -1.69
CA TYR A 79 -2.08 12.40 -2.46
C TYR A 79 -2.07 11.27 -3.48
N ALA A 80 -2.95 10.27 -3.30
CA ALA A 80 -2.89 9.06 -4.08
C ALA A 80 -3.76 9.19 -5.32
N PHE A 81 -5.07 9.44 -5.16
CA PHE A 81 -5.99 9.49 -6.29
C PHE A 81 -7.18 10.42 -6.06
N GLU A 82 -7.51 11.22 -7.07
CA GLU A 82 -8.69 12.09 -7.09
C GLU A 82 -9.97 11.30 -7.41
N GLY A 83 -11.09 11.58 -6.75
CA GLY A 83 -12.42 11.37 -7.30
C GLY A 83 -12.97 9.93 -7.40
N VAL A 84 -12.26 8.92 -6.94
CA VAL A 84 -12.59 7.49 -7.23
C VAL A 84 -13.10 6.70 -6.03
N LYS A 85 -13.25 7.32 -4.85
CA LYS A 85 -13.79 6.66 -3.65
C LYS A 85 -15.22 7.10 -3.39
N GLY A 86 -16.15 6.17 -3.57
CA GLY A 86 -17.57 6.46 -3.46
C GLY A 86 -18.26 6.69 -4.80
N VAL A 87 -17.80 6.05 -5.89
CA VAL A 87 -18.44 6.18 -7.20
C VAL A 87 -19.69 5.29 -7.23
N VAL A 88 -20.86 5.91 -7.40
CA VAL A 88 -22.12 5.18 -7.57
C VAL A 88 -22.04 4.32 -8.83
N ASN A 89 -22.40 3.04 -8.72
CA ASN A 89 -22.21 2.03 -9.76
C ASN A 89 -20.75 1.85 -10.21
N GLY A 90 -19.77 2.19 -9.35
CA GLY A 90 -18.34 2.07 -9.65
C GLY A 90 -17.84 0.64 -9.96
N THR A 91 -18.69 -0.38 -9.80
CA THR A 91 -18.42 -1.75 -10.26
C THR A 91 -18.59 -1.92 -11.78
N GLU A 92 -19.15 -0.92 -12.46
CA GLU A 92 -19.31 -0.91 -13.91
C GLU A 92 -18.23 -0.03 -14.57
N GLU A 93 -17.66 -0.54 -15.68
CA GLU A 93 -16.57 0.12 -16.40
C GLU A 93 -16.87 1.57 -16.78
N SER A 94 -18.08 1.84 -17.29
CA SER A 94 -18.47 3.17 -17.74
C SER A 94 -18.42 4.21 -16.62
N TYR A 95 -18.87 3.85 -15.41
CA TYR A 95 -18.84 4.72 -14.23
C TYR A 95 -17.43 4.88 -13.67
N ALA A 96 -16.66 3.79 -13.61
CA ALA A 96 -15.27 3.83 -13.18
C ALA A 96 -14.44 4.77 -14.07
N ARG A 97 -14.56 4.64 -15.40
CA ARG A 97 -13.87 5.51 -16.36
C ARG A 97 -14.38 6.95 -16.31
N ALA A 98 -15.68 7.17 -16.10
CA ALA A 98 -16.23 8.52 -16.00
C ALA A 98 -15.70 9.29 -14.78
N ALA A 99 -15.40 8.59 -13.67
CA ALA A 99 -14.72 9.17 -12.51
C ALA A 99 -13.19 9.36 -12.72
N GLY A 100 -12.66 8.94 -13.88
CA GLY A 100 -11.23 8.94 -14.18
C GLY A 100 -10.45 7.78 -13.54
N GLY A 101 -11.14 6.74 -13.08
CA GLY A 101 -10.51 5.48 -12.71
C GLY A 101 -9.97 4.74 -13.94
N ALA A 102 -8.91 3.95 -13.72
CA ALA A 102 -8.46 2.97 -14.71
C ALA A 102 -9.39 1.75 -14.71
N TRP A 103 -9.38 1.02 -15.83
CA TRP A 103 -10.09 -0.26 -15.96
C TRP A 103 -9.18 -1.28 -16.63
N MET A 104 -9.01 -2.45 -16.01
CA MET A 104 -8.13 -3.50 -16.51
C MET A 104 -8.83 -4.38 -17.52
N ASN A 105 -8.15 -4.68 -18.62
CA ASN A 105 -8.53 -5.78 -19.50
C ASN A 105 -8.02 -7.10 -18.89
N LEU A 106 -8.95 -7.88 -18.35
CA LEU A 106 -8.71 -9.18 -17.71
C LEU A 106 -9.18 -10.34 -18.59
N SER A 107 -9.08 -10.23 -19.91
CA SER A 107 -9.53 -11.26 -20.86
C SER A 107 -8.87 -12.64 -20.67
N SER A 108 -7.75 -12.72 -19.96
CA SER A 108 -7.09 -13.97 -19.56
C SER A 108 -7.69 -14.63 -18.31
N CYS A 109 -8.52 -13.91 -17.55
CA CYS A 109 -9.08 -14.37 -16.28
C CYS A 109 -10.42 -15.11 -16.45
N ALA A 110 -10.65 -16.12 -15.62
CA ALA A 110 -11.96 -16.75 -15.54
C ALA A 110 -12.99 -15.77 -14.93
N THR A 111 -14.08 -15.51 -15.65
CA THR A 111 -15.07 -14.47 -15.31
C THR A 111 -15.79 -14.67 -13.97
N ASN A 112 -15.82 -15.89 -13.44
CA ASN A 112 -16.44 -16.21 -12.15
C ASN A 112 -15.50 -16.09 -10.94
N ALA A 113 -14.23 -15.74 -11.15
CA ALA A 113 -13.22 -15.61 -10.10
C ALA A 113 -12.67 -14.18 -9.94
N THR A 114 -13.06 -13.23 -10.80
CA THR A 114 -12.50 -11.87 -10.79
C THR A 114 -13.22 -10.96 -9.81
N GLN A 115 -12.46 -10.40 -8.85
CA GLN A 115 -12.96 -9.35 -7.95
C GLN A 115 -12.92 -7.98 -8.63
N ILE A 116 -13.84 -7.07 -8.28
CA ILE A 116 -13.90 -5.74 -8.89
C ILE A 116 -12.59 -4.94 -8.71
N SER A 117 -11.93 -5.13 -7.58
CA SER A 117 -10.64 -4.53 -7.24
C SER A 117 -9.51 -4.94 -8.18
N MET A 118 -9.67 -6.02 -8.97
CA MET A 118 -8.73 -6.39 -10.03
C MET A 118 -8.97 -5.57 -11.30
N TYR A 119 -10.20 -5.11 -11.55
CA TYR A 119 -10.51 -4.26 -12.69
C TYR A 119 -10.14 -2.81 -12.43
N THR A 120 -10.35 -2.31 -11.22
CA THR A 120 -10.21 -0.89 -10.93
C THR A 120 -9.89 -0.63 -9.46
N THR A 121 -9.33 0.55 -9.18
CA THR A 121 -9.17 1.08 -7.81
C THR A 121 -10.38 1.87 -7.35
N VAL A 122 -11.37 2.08 -8.22
CA VAL A 122 -12.65 2.70 -7.89
C VAL A 122 -13.37 1.86 -6.84
N ALA A 123 -13.91 2.53 -5.82
CA ALA A 123 -14.72 1.90 -4.79
C ALA A 123 -16.13 2.49 -4.79
N THR A 124 -17.14 1.65 -4.58
CA THR A 124 -18.51 2.12 -4.37
C THR A 124 -18.67 2.75 -2.97
N PRO A 125 -19.72 3.57 -2.74
CA PRO A 125 -20.01 4.07 -1.39
C PRO A 125 -20.14 2.97 -0.35
N GLU A 126 -20.72 1.81 -0.72
CA GLU A 126 -20.85 0.65 0.17
C GLU A 126 -19.49 0.02 0.50
N ASN A 127 -18.61 -0.16 -0.49
CA ASN A 127 -17.26 -0.68 -0.24
C ASN A 127 -16.46 0.25 0.68
N VAL A 128 -16.59 1.57 0.49
CA VAL A 128 -15.97 2.56 1.38
C VAL A 128 -16.57 2.43 2.79
N ALA A 129 -17.90 2.42 2.95
CA ALA A 129 -18.54 2.32 4.25
C ALA A 129 -18.15 1.07 5.03
N ASN A 130 -17.96 -0.07 4.35
CA ASN A 130 -17.58 -1.32 5.00
C ASN A 130 -16.17 -1.30 5.62
N MET A 131 -15.25 -0.52 5.05
CA MET A 131 -13.83 -0.51 5.45
C MET A 131 -13.38 0.80 6.13
N TRP A 132 -14.14 1.88 5.94
CA TRP A 132 -13.90 3.22 6.50
C TRP A 132 -15.07 3.74 7.35
N GLY A 133 -16.12 2.94 7.55
CA GLY A 133 -17.22 3.23 8.46
C GLY A 133 -18.38 3.96 7.81
N TYR A 134 -18.10 4.95 6.95
CA TYR A 134 -19.11 5.76 6.28
C TYR A 134 -18.89 5.79 4.77
N PRO A 135 -19.96 5.92 3.97
CA PRO A 135 -19.82 6.12 2.53
C PRO A 135 -19.24 7.50 2.24
N THR A 136 -18.45 7.57 1.18
CA THR A 136 -18.06 8.82 0.53
C THR A 136 -18.69 8.91 -0.86
N TYR A 137 -18.56 10.05 -1.54
CA TYR A 137 -19.12 10.27 -2.88
C TYR A 137 -18.12 11.01 -3.76
N ASN A 138 -17.47 10.29 -4.68
CA ASN A 138 -16.38 10.81 -5.52
C ASN A 138 -15.25 11.49 -4.72
N ALA A 139 -14.91 10.93 -3.56
CA ALA A 139 -13.83 11.43 -2.74
C ALA A 139 -12.46 11.00 -3.28
N ASP A 140 -11.46 11.79 -2.92
CA ASP A 140 -10.06 11.49 -3.10
C ASP A 140 -9.55 10.54 -2.01
N ALA A 141 -8.31 10.07 -2.15
CA ALA A 141 -7.61 9.43 -1.04
C ALA A 141 -6.18 9.90 -0.81
N MET A 142 -5.78 9.78 0.45
CA MET A 142 -4.45 10.10 0.92
C MET A 142 -4.05 9.14 2.06
N PRO A 143 -3.07 8.23 1.84
CA PRO A 143 -2.38 7.57 2.95
C PRO A 143 -1.52 8.56 3.74
N LEU A 144 -1.68 8.52 5.06
CA LEU A 144 -0.87 9.19 6.06
C LEU A 144 -0.02 8.14 6.75
N VAL A 145 1.28 8.18 6.50
CA VAL A 145 2.24 7.15 6.91
C VAL A 145 3.02 7.68 8.11
N PHE A 146 2.98 6.93 9.21
CA PHE A 146 3.57 7.31 10.49
C PHE A 146 4.74 6.40 10.84
N SER A 147 5.60 6.87 11.73
CA SER A 147 6.74 6.07 12.21
C SER A 147 6.37 4.96 13.18
N TRP A 148 5.20 5.05 13.82
CA TRP A 148 4.70 4.12 14.84
C TRP A 148 3.31 3.60 14.45
N PRO A 149 2.89 2.42 14.95
CA PRO A 149 1.55 1.91 14.77
C PRO A 149 0.51 2.69 15.59
N ALA A 150 -0.66 2.93 15.00
CA ALA A 150 -1.76 3.67 15.61
C ALA A 150 -2.68 2.76 16.42
N ILE A 151 -3.25 3.29 17.50
CA ILE A 151 -4.34 2.67 18.24
C ILE A 151 -5.64 2.94 17.49
N ALA A 152 -6.21 1.89 16.90
CA ALA A 152 -7.30 1.99 15.94
C ALA A 152 -8.53 2.74 16.48
N SER A 153 -8.90 2.54 17.75
CA SER A 153 -10.08 3.19 18.35
C SER A 153 -9.93 4.71 18.55
N SER A 154 -8.70 5.23 18.50
CA SER A 154 -8.40 6.66 18.64
C SER A 154 -8.46 7.44 17.32
N ILE A 155 -8.63 6.74 16.19
CA ILE A 155 -8.64 7.38 14.87
C ILE A 155 -10.03 7.97 14.61
N ASP A 156 -10.09 9.29 14.43
CA ASP A 156 -11.26 10.02 13.98
C ASP A 156 -10.87 10.95 12.82
N ALA A 157 -11.69 11.02 11.77
CA ALA A 157 -11.44 11.87 10.62
C ALA A 157 -11.40 13.36 11.01
N THR A 158 -12.18 13.77 12.01
CA THR A 158 -12.25 15.16 12.51
C THR A 158 -10.98 15.59 13.25
N ASP A 159 -10.13 14.65 13.65
CA ASP A 159 -8.85 14.90 14.31
C ASP A 159 -7.73 15.23 13.33
N ILE A 160 -8.01 15.24 12.03
CA ILE A 160 -7.08 15.49 10.94
C ILE A 160 -7.55 16.71 10.14
N GLU A 161 -6.68 17.71 9.98
CA GLU A 161 -6.94 18.89 9.17
C GLU A 161 -5.93 18.98 8.02
N LEU A 162 -6.42 19.26 6.81
CA LEU A 162 -5.61 19.47 5.62
C LEU A 162 -5.77 20.93 5.16
N THR A 163 -4.65 21.61 4.94
CA THR A 163 -4.63 22.95 4.35
C THR A 163 -4.28 22.86 2.88
N LEU A 164 -5.12 23.42 2.03
CA LEU A 164 -4.94 23.45 0.58
C LEU A 164 -4.10 24.65 0.15
N ASN A 165 -3.56 24.60 -1.07
CA ASN A 165 -2.83 25.71 -1.69
C ASN A 165 -3.68 26.98 -1.86
N THR A 166 -5.00 26.86 -1.80
CA THR A 166 -5.97 27.97 -1.77
C THR A 166 -6.05 28.65 -0.40
N GLY A 167 -5.46 28.07 0.65
CA GLY A 167 -5.61 28.48 2.05
C GLY A 167 -6.85 27.90 2.74
N GLU A 168 -7.70 27.16 2.01
CA GLU A 168 -8.84 26.43 2.57
C GLU A 168 -8.35 25.34 3.52
N LYS A 169 -9.05 25.17 4.64
CA LYS A 169 -8.87 24.06 5.57
C LYS A 169 -10.02 23.09 5.39
N VAL A 170 -9.70 21.83 5.14
CA VAL A 170 -10.65 20.74 4.94
C VAL A 170 -10.36 19.61 5.91
N ASN A 171 -11.39 18.87 6.30
CA ASN A 171 -11.25 17.62 7.04
C ASN A 171 -11.56 16.46 6.10
N PRO A 172 -10.97 15.27 6.32
CA PRO A 172 -11.45 14.06 5.68
C PRO A 172 -12.89 13.74 6.06
N ASP A 173 -13.60 13.07 5.16
CA ASP A 173 -14.91 12.48 5.43
C ASP A 173 -14.77 11.21 6.29
N VAL A 174 -13.69 10.45 6.06
CA VAL A 174 -13.41 9.18 6.76
C VAL A 174 -11.92 8.94 6.95
N ALA A 175 -11.58 8.15 7.97
CA ALA A 175 -10.22 7.69 8.29
C ALA A 175 -10.23 6.24 8.79
N SER A 176 -9.29 5.42 8.33
CA SER A 176 -9.18 4.00 8.69
C SER A 176 -7.74 3.50 8.60
N LEU A 177 -7.43 2.38 9.25
CA LEU A 177 -6.20 1.63 9.02
C LEU A 177 -6.25 0.78 7.74
N SER A 178 -7.42 0.57 7.14
CA SER A 178 -7.51 -0.19 5.88
C SER A 178 -6.70 0.48 4.76
N PRO A 179 -5.96 -0.27 3.93
CA PRO A 179 -5.84 -1.74 3.89
C PRO A 179 -4.77 -2.37 4.81
N ASN A 180 -4.07 -1.61 5.66
CA ASN A 180 -3.05 -2.10 6.60
C ASN A 180 -3.71 -2.84 7.79
N LEU A 181 -4.29 -4.00 7.53
CA LEU A 181 -5.14 -4.70 8.51
C LEU A 181 -4.36 -5.63 9.44
N GLU A 182 -3.22 -6.13 8.98
CA GLU A 182 -2.37 -7.02 9.75
C GLU A 182 -1.86 -6.32 11.02
N LEU A 183 -1.88 -7.06 12.14
CA LEU A 183 -1.61 -6.51 13.47
C LEU A 183 -0.17 -6.03 13.63
N ASN A 184 0.76 -6.47 12.77
CA ASN A 184 2.15 -6.04 12.76
C ASN A 184 2.42 -4.81 11.86
N GLU A 185 1.38 -4.22 11.25
CA GLU A 185 1.54 -3.20 10.23
C GLU A 185 1.15 -1.81 10.69
N ARG A 186 -0.16 -1.59 10.89
CA ARG A 186 -0.92 -0.50 11.55
C ARG A 186 -0.34 0.92 11.64
N SER A 187 0.65 1.26 10.82
CA SER A 187 1.41 2.51 10.85
C SER A 187 0.95 3.48 9.78
N THR A 188 -0.12 3.14 9.05
CA THR A 188 -0.70 3.94 7.99
C THR A 188 -2.18 4.18 8.25
N ILE A 189 -2.58 5.44 8.25
CA ILE A 189 -3.99 5.86 8.29
C ILE A 189 -4.35 6.34 6.89
N VAL A 190 -5.34 5.73 6.26
CA VAL A 190 -5.84 6.16 4.95
C VAL A 190 -7.09 7.01 5.14
N VAL A 191 -7.07 8.22 4.59
CA VAL A 191 -8.18 9.16 4.67
C VAL A 191 -8.80 9.41 3.29
N PHE A 192 -10.12 9.59 3.24
CA PHE A 192 -10.85 10.00 2.03
C PHE A 192 -11.59 11.33 2.26
N GLY A 193 -11.65 12.15 1.22
CA GLY A 193 -12.31 13.46 1.23
C GLY A 193 -11.94 14.29 0.00
N GLU A 194 -12.15 15.60 0.04
CA GLU A 194 -11.90 16.51 -1.09
C GLU A 194 -10.58 17.26 -0.93
N PHE A 195 -9.49 16.73 -1.48
CA PHE A 195 -8.13 17.19 -1.16
C PHE A 195 -7.42 17.89 -2.31
N GLY A 196 -7.88 17.71 -3.55
CA GLY A 196 -7.17 18.28 -4.69
C GLY A 196 -7.85 18.05 -6.02
N ASN A 197 -7.04 18.16 -7.09
CA ASN A 197 -7.41 17.71 -8.42
C ASN A 197 -6.19 17.19 -9.19
N ARG A 198 -6.42 16.53 -10.33
CA ARG A 198 -5.41 15.95 -11.23
C ARG A 198 -4.63 16.97 -12.05
N MET A 199 -4.77 18.27 -11.80
CA MET A 199 -4.09 19.28 -12.60
C MET A 199 -2.60 19.36 -12.27
N ASP A 200 -1.80 19.79 -13.26
CA ASP A 200 -0.40 20.16 -13.02
C ASP A 200 -0.37 21.31 -11.99
N PRO A 201 0.38 21.18 -10.88
CA PRO A 201 0.50 22.23 -9.85
C PRO A 201 0.97 23.60 -10.36
N ALA A 202 1.56 23.66 -11.57
CA ALA A 202 1.91 24.92 -12.23
C ALA A 202 0.70 25.66 -12.84
N LEU A 203 -0.46 25.01 -12.94
CA LEU A 203 -1.69 25.61 -13.48
C LEU A 203 -2.44 26.39 -12.38
N PRO A 204 -3.05 27.55 -12.70
CA PRO A 204 -3.75 28.38 -11.72
C PRO A 204 -4.90 27.68 -10.98
N ASP A 205 -5.57 26.74 -11.65
CA ASP A 205 -6.73 26.03 -11.12
C ASP A 205 -6.35 24.71 -10.39
N ALA A 206 -5.04 24.44 -10.25
CA ALA A 206 -4.59 23.27 -9.53
C ALA A 206 -4.92 23.41 -8.04
N ARG A 207 -5.52 22.37 -7.47
CA ARG A 207 -5.86 22.25 -6.05
C ARG A 207 -5.06 21.10 -5.47
N TYR A 208 -4.35 21.35 -4.38
CA TYR A 208 -3.56 20.32 -3.71
C TYR A 208 -3.27 20.69 -2.26
N VAL A 209 -2.97 19.67 -1.46
CA VAL A 209 -2.63 19.82 -0.05
C VAL A 209 -1.22 20.41 0.11
N THR A 210 -1.09 21.36 1.02
CA THR A 210 0.18 22.02 1.39
C THR A 210 0.58 21.77 2.83
N ASN A 211 -0.37 21.39 3.69
CA ASN A 211 -0.10 20.96 5.05
C ASN A 211 -1.13 19.91 5.48
N VAL A 212 -0.68 18.90 6.21
CA VAL A 212 -1.51 18.03 7.04
C VAL A 212 -1.15 18.31 8.49
N GLU A 213 -2.13 18.46 9.35
CA GLU A 213 -1.98 18.64 10.79
C GLU A 213 -2.90 17.67 11.54
N ILE A 214 -2.36 17.01 12.56
CA ILE A 214 -3.18 16.26 13.51
C ILE A 214 -3.65 17.25 14.58
N VAL A 215 -4.93 17.63 14.53
CA VAL A 215 -5.53 18.65 15.41
C VAL A 215 -6.20 18.04 16.65
N GLY A 216 -6.58 16.77 16.58
CA GLY A 216 -7.25 16.03 17.64
C GLY A 216 -6.37 15.03 18.38
N ASP A 217 -6.96 13.97 18.95
CA ASP A 217 -6.28 13.03 19.85
C ASP A 217 -6.13 11.64 19.23
N ILE A 218 -5.20 11.49 18.28
CA ILE A 218 -4.83 10.20 17.69
C ILE A 218 -3.64 9.61 18.46
N LEU A 219 -3.79 8.39 18.96
CA LEU A 219 -2.81 7.72 19.83
C LEU A 219 -2.00 6.68 19.04
N PHE A 220 -0.71 6.60 19.36
CA PHE A 220 0.26 5.70 18.75
C PHE A 220 1.06 4.98 19.83
N VAL A 221 1.51 3.76 19.51
CA VAL A 221 2.35 2.97 20.41
C VAL A 221 3.79 2.96 19.89
N GLY A 222 4.69 3.55 20.65
CA GLY A 222 6.11 3.68 20.32
C GLY A 222 7.00 2.63 20.99
N PRO A 223 8.34 2.83 20.93
CA PRO A 223 9.30 2.02 21.65
C PRO A 223 8.91 1.79 23.13
N ASP A 224 9.21 0.60 23.64
CA ASP A 224 8.92 0.18 25.02
C ASP A 224 7.43 0.27 25.42
N GLY A 225 6.52 0.33 24.44
CA GLY A 225 5.07 0.41 24.66
C GLY A 225 4.59 1.81 25.08
N VAL A 226 5.38 2.85 24.88
CA VAL A 226 4.99 4.23 25.19
C VAL A 226 3.82 4.66 24.31
N ILE A 227 2.73 5.08 24.92
CA ILE A 227 1.60 5.67 24.20
C ILE A 227 1.83 7.17 24.03
N LYS A 228 1.79 7.67 22.78
CA LYS A 228 1.95 9.08 22.46
C LYS A 228 0.79 9.57 21.61
N ASN A 229 0.37 10.80 21.91
CA ASN A 229 -0.62 11.51 21.12
C ASN A 229 0.07 12.28 19.98
N ALA A 230 -0.48 12.17 18.78
CA ALA A 230 0.01 12.81 17.56
C ALA A 230 -0.40 14.29 17.42
N ARG A 231 -1.23 14.84 18.32
CA ARG A 231 -1.67 16.23 18.26
C ARG A 231 -0.51 17.21 18.03
N GLY A 232 -0.65 18.07 17.03
CA GLY A 232 0.34 19.07 16.60
C GLY A 232 1.41 18.54 15.66
N LEU A 233 1.41 17.25 15.29
CA LEU A 233 2.25 16.76 14.21
C LEU A 233 1.79 17.33 12.87
N THR A 234 2.75 17.80 12.09
CA THR A 234 2.49 18.41 10.78
C THR A 234 3.35 17.78 9.70
N TYR A 235 2.86 17.74 8.46
CA TYR A 235 3.62 17.33 7.29
C TYR A 235 3.25 18.18 6.07
N ASN A 236 4.25 18.52 5.25
CA ASN A 236 4.03 19.24 4.00
C ASN A 236 4.14 18.29 2.79
N PRO A 237 3.01 17.94 2.14
CA PRO A 237 3.02 17.04 1.00
C PRO A 237 3.25 17.71 -0.36
N SER A 238 3.42 19.04 -0.41
CA SER A 238 3.52 19.79 -1.67
C SER A 238 4.74 19.44 -2.52
N LYS A 239 5.70 18.69 -1.96
CA LYS A 239 6.91 18.17 -2.65
C LYS A 239 6.72 16.77 -3.24
N SER A 240 5.56 16.15 -3.02
CA SER A 240 5.27 14.78 -3.42
C SER A 240 3.95 14.68 -4.20
N LEU A 241 3.71 15.63 -5.10
CA LEU A 241 2.46 15.66 -5.87
C LEU A 241 2.49 14.58 -6.97
N PRO A 242 1.42 13.79 -7.13
CA PRO A 242 1.39 12.63 -8.02
C PRO A 242 1.08 12.98 -9.48
N TYR A 243 0.68 14.23 -9.75
CA TYR A 243 0.18 14.69 -11.04
C TYR A 243 1.05 15.81 -11.64
N GLY A 244 1.16 15.80 -12.98
CA GLY A 244 1.91 16.80 -13.74
C GLY A 244 3.31 16.33 -14.17
N PRO A 245 4.03 17.14 -14.95
CA PRO A 245 5.31 16.77 -15.55
C PRO A 245 6.43 16.56 -14.51
N ASN A 246 6.31 17.21 -13.36
CA ASN A 246 7.26 17.08 -12.25
C ASN A 246 6.77 16.12 -11.16
N ALA A 247 5.69 15.37 -11.43
CA ALA A 247 5.17 14.41 -10.48
C ALA A 247 6.25 13.42 -10.04
N VAL A 248 6.09 13.00 -8.80
CA VAL A 248 6.86 11.92 -8.22
C VAL A 248 5.89 10.84 -7.83
N GLY A 249 6.17 9.61 -8.27
CA GLY A 249 5.42 8.46 -7.82
C GLY A 249 5.73 8.12 -6.36
N PRO A 250 5.32 6.93 -5.92
CA PRO A 250 5.40 6.56 -4.52
C PRO A 250 6.86 6.38 -4.08
N LYS A 251 7.08 6.51 -2.77
CA LYS A 251 8.42 6.54 -2.16
C LYS A 251 8.62 5.39 -1.18
N LEU A 252 9.86 4.93 -1.07
CA LEU A 252 10.32 4.23 0.14
C LEU A 252 10.44 5.25 1.27
N VAL A 253 9.90 4.88 2.42
CA VAL A 253 10.01 5.64 3.67
C VAL A 253 10.75 4.87 4.76
N GLY A 254 10.92 3.55 4.57
CA GLY A 254 11.70 2.69 5.44
C GLY A 254 12.05 1.36 4.77
N ALA A 255 13.11 0.74 5.27
CA ALA A 255 13.45 -0.66 5.00
C ALA A 255 14.02 -1.24 6.30
N LYS A 256 13.49 -2.35 6.79
CA LYS A 256 13.89 -2.93 8.07
C LYS A 256 14.13 -4.42 7.95
N LEU A 257 15.27 -4.88 8.44
CA LEU A 257 15.71 -6.27 8.34
C LEU A 257 15.59 -6.96 9.71
N ASN A 258 14.67 -7.92 9.78
CA ASN A 258 14.32 -8.71 10.96
C ASN A 258 14.60 -10.20 10.72
N ARG A 259 14.67 -10.95 11.83
CA ARG A 259 14.46 -12.40 11.76
C ARG A 259 13.01 -12.66 11.38
N MET A 260 12.77 -13.71 10.61
CA MET A 260 11.41 -14.08 10.23
C MET A 260 10.63 -14.57 11.45
N VAL A 261 9.44 -13.99 11.63
CA VAL A 261 8.47 -14.26 12.70
C VAL A 261 7.08 -14.08 12.09
N ILE A 262 6.07 -14.81 12.57
CA ILE A 262 4.70 -14.76 12.01
C ILE A 262 3.72 -14.07 12.96
N GLU A 263 4.19 -13.64 14.12
CA GLU A 263 3.41 -12.90 15.08
C GLU A 263 2.90 -11.60 14.44
N GLY A 264 1.58 -11.46 14.41
CA GLY A 264 0.90 -10.27 13.92
C GLY A 264 0.59 -10.26 12.42
N GLU A 265 0.90 -11.32 11.66
CA GLU A 265 0.47 -11.52 10.25
C GLU A 265 -1.03 -11.92 10.12
N ASP A 266 -1.80 -11.74 11.20
CA ASP A 266 -3.25 -11.92 11.22
C ASP A 266 -3.94 -10.56 11.40
N THR A 267 -5.27 -10.51 11.25
CA THR A 267 -6.03 -9.26 11.34
C THR A 267 -6.75 -9.06 12.68
N GLY A 268 -6.46 -9.90 13.69
CA GLY A 268 -7.08 -9.89 15.01
C GLY A 268 -8.51 -10.41 15.09
N GLY A 269 -9.03 -11.00 14.02
CA GLY A 269 -10.41 -11.52 13.95
C GLY A 269 -10.75 -12.15 12.60
N THR A 270 -12.04 -12.17 12.24
CA THR A 270 -12.45 -12.57 10.88
C THR A 270 -11.99 -11.50 9.90
N ALA A 271 -10.94 -11.80 9.13
CA ALA A 271 -10.47 -10.90 8.08
C ALA A 271 -11.66 -10.54 7.16
N PRO A 272 -11.92 -9.25 6.88
CA PRO A 272 -12.99 -8.86 5.96
C PRO A 272 -12.74 -9.40 4.54
N ASN A 273 -11.51 -9.80 4.24
CA ASN A 273 -11.13 -10.46 3.01
C ASN A 273 -10.25 -11.70 3.30
N PRO A 274 -10.83 -12.88 3.58
CA PRO A 274 -10.04 -14.08 3.87
C PRO A 274 -9.31 -14.62 2.63
N TYR A 275 -9.47 -13.98 1.45
CA TYR A 275 -8.92 -14.45 0.18
C TYR A 275 -7.49 -13.96 -0.09
N VAL A 276 -6.90 -13.15 0.79
CA VAL A 276 -5.51 -12.68 0.65
C VAL A 276 -4.61 -13.13 1.79
N PHE A 277 -5.17 -13.50 2.95
CA PHE A 277 -4.39 -13.92 4.13
C PHE A 277 -4.47 -15.44 4.40
N PRO A 278 -3.44 -16.05 5.01
CA PRO A 278 -2.13 -15.48 5.30
C PRO A 278 -1.25 -15.37 4.02
N ASN A 279 -0.45 -14.33 3.97
CA ASN A 279 0.37 -13.82 2.86
C ASN A 279 1.85 -13.63 3.27
N ASP A 280 2.23 -14.04 4.49
CA ASP A 280 3.58 -13.88 5.02
C ASP A 280 4.63 -14.76 4.30
N CYS A 281 5.91 -14.43 4.49
CA CYS A 281 7.03 -15.14 3.87
C CYS A 281 7.03 -16.66 4.13
N THR A 282 6.72 -17.11 5.34
CA THR A 282 6.75 -18.54 5.68
C THR A 282 5.59 -19.30 5.06
N THR A 283 4.43 -18.66 4.93
CA THR A 283 3.27 -19.22 4.22
C THR A 283 3.56 -19.38 2.73
N LEU A 284 4.13 -18.36 2.09
CA LEU A 284 4.40 -18.38 0.65
C LEU A 284 5.59 -19.27 0.28
N TRP A 285 6.67 -19.24 1.05
CA TRP A 285 7.94 -19.84 0.65
C TRP A 285 8.41 -21.00 1.54
N GLY A 286 7.69 -21.26 2.62
CA GLY A 286 7.97 -22.34 3.55
C GLY A 286 8.98 -21.94 4.63
N LYS A 287 9.29 -22.92 5.48
CA LYS A 287 10.12 -22.76 6.69
C LYS A 287 11.60 -22.45 6.44
N ASP A 288 12.05 -22.47 5.19
CA ASP A 288 13.45 -22.21 4.84
C ASP A 288 13.73 -20.70 4.77
N VAL A 289 12.71 -19.85 4.91
CA VAL A 289 12.88 -18.40 5.13
C VAL A 289 13.33 -18.17 6.57
N GLU A 290 14.44 -17.45 6.74
CA GLU A 290 15.05 -17.17 8.05
C GLU A 290 14.98 -15.69 8.42
N TYR A 291 14.91 -14.80 7.42
CA TYR A 291 14.90 -13.36 7.60
C TYR A 291 13.89 -12.68 6.68
N ARG A 292 13.46 -11.49 7.09
CA ARG A 292 12.51 -10.64 6.41
C ARG A 292 13.09 -9.24 6.30
N LEU A 293 13.19 -8.71 5.09
CA LEU A 293 13.39 -7.29 4.89
C LEU A 293 12.05 -6.67 4.48
N ARG A 294 11.38 -6.02 5.44
CA ARG A 294 10.13 -5.30 5.17
C ARG A 294 10.45 -3.94 4.61
N MET A 295 9.91 -3.62 3.44
CA MET A 295 9.94 -2.27 2.89
C MET A 295 8.67 -1.55 3.29
N PHE A 296 8.82 -0.28 3.68
CA PHE A 296 7.70 0.58 4.03
C PHE A 296 7.62 1.73 3.05
N THR A 297 6.42 1.94 2.51
CA THR A 297 6.23 2.82 1.36
C THR A 297 5.21 3.91 1.66
N SER A 298 5.23 4.99 0.89
CA SER A 298 4.36 6.16 1.08
C SER A 298 2.86 5.92 0.82
N GLY A 299 2.51 4.69 0.43
CA GLY A 299 1.22 4.26 -0.12
C GLY A 299 1.43 2.99 -0.93
N GLY A 300 0.37 2.22 -1.20
CA GLY A 300 0.52 0.89 -1.82
C GLY A 300 1.23 0.93 -3.17
N PHE A 301 2.00 -0.12 -3.46
CA PHE A 301 2.73 -0.24 -4.72
C PHE A 301 1.99 -1.15 -5.69
N SER A 302 1.88 -0.72 -6.94
CA SER A 302 1.25 -1.50 -8.00
C SER A 302 2.01 -1.32 -9.33
N PRO A 303 2.14 -2.35 -10.18
CA PRO A 303 2.79 -2.24 -11.49
C PRO A 303 2.22 -1.16 -12.41
N ASP A 304 0.93 -0.88 -12.29
CA ASP A 304 0.21 0.08 -13.13
C ASP A 304 -0.83 0.91 -12.35
N GLY A 305 -0.83 0.81 -11.03
CA GLY A 305 -1.77 1.50 -10.15
C GLY A 305 -3.13 0.81 -10.01
N VAL A 306 -3.28 -0.43 -10.49
CA VAL A 306 -4.45 -1.29 -10.26
C VAL A 306 -4.06 -2.73 -9.91
N SER A 307 -3.22 -3.36 -10.74
CA SER A 307 -2.78 -4.75 -10.62
C SER A 307 -1.91 -4.98 -9.40
N GLY A 308 -1.84 -6.23 -8.93
CA GLY A 308 -0.97 -6.57 -7.82
C GLY A 308 0.48 -6.81 -8.22
N VAL A 309 1.40 -6.55 -7.30
CA VAL A 309 2.79 -7.03 -7.38
C VAL A 309 2.78 -8.53 -7.13
N PHE A 310 3.55 -9.30 -7.90
CA PHE A 310 3.58 -10.75 -7.68
C PHE A 310 4.67 -11.16 -6.68
N PRO A 311 4.47 -12.24 -5.92
CA PRO A 311 5.51 -12.84 -5.09
C PRO A 311 6.82 -13.13 -5.83
N THR A 312 6.78 -13.34 -7.14
CA THR A 312 7.96 -13.61 -8.00
C THR A 312 8.58 -12.37 -8.64
N ASP A 313 8.10 -11.16 -8.33
CA ASP A 313 8.44 -9.95 -9.10
C ASP A 313 9.68 -9.19 -8.60
N PHE A 314 10.41 -9.73 -7.62
CA PHE A 314 11.57 -9.05 -7.03
C PHE A 314 12.53 -8.48 -8.10
N GLU A 315 12.91 -9.30 -9.08
CA GLU A 315 13.89 -8.93 -10.12
C GLU A 315 13.41 -7.84 -11.09
N LYS A 316 12.09 -7.59 -11.15
CA LYS A 316 11.51 -6.55 -12.00
C LYS A 316 11.64 -5.16 -11.39
N TYR A 317 11.68 -5.07 -10.06
CA TYR A 317 11.50 -3.80 -9.34
C TYR A 317 12.64 -3.47 -8.38
N PHE A 318 13.31 -4.46 -7.79
CA PHE A 318 14.14 -4.27 -6.62
C PHE A 318 15.57 -4.82 -6.78
N ARG A 319 16.49 -4.27 -5.99
CA ARG A 319 17.83 -4.82 -5.73
C ARG A 319 18.18 -4.61 -4.26
N LEU A 320 19.03 -5.48 -3.72
CA LEU A 320 19.66 -5.29 -2.42
C LEU A 320 21.14 -4.98 -2.57
N HIS A 321 21.65 -4.17 -1.66
CA HIS A 321 23.06 -3.78 -1.58
C HIS A 321 23.67 -4.44 -0.35
N ALA A 322 24.69 -5.28 -0.55
CA ALA A 322 25.52 -5.79 0.52
C ALA A 322 26.86 -5.07 0.53
N THR A 323 27.20 -4.38 1.63
CA THR A 323 28.47 -3.65 1.75
C THR A 323 29.51 -4.53 2.46
N LEU A 324 30.55 -4.91 1.74
CA LEU A 324 31.62 -5.76 2.25
C LEU A 324 32.54 -4.99 3.21
N PRO A 325 33.31 -5.68 4.08
CA PRO A 325 34.30 -5.03 4.95
C PRO A 325 35.36 -4.20 4.21
N THR A 326 35.58 -4.48 2.92
CA THR A 326 36.47 -3.71 2.03
C THR A 326 35.88 -2.35 1.63
N GLY A 327 34.60 -2.10 1.89
CA GLY A 327 33.83 -0.95 1.41
C GLY A 327 33.23 -1.14 0.02
N GLU A 328 33.45 -2.30 -0.63
CA GLU A 328 32.82 -2.64 -1.91
C GLU A 328 31.36 -3.03 -1.72
N THR A 329 30.50 -2.62 -2.66
CA THR A 329 29.08 -3.00 -2.68
C THR A 329 28.86 -4.15 -3.65
N LEU A 330 28.36 -5.27 -3.13
CA LEU A 330 27.81 -6.37 -3.91
C LEU A 330 26.30 -6.16 -4.12
N ILE A 331 25.86 -6.26 -5.38
CA ILE A 331 24.44 -6.12 -5.75
C ILE A 331 23.78 -7.50 -5.81
N LEU A 332 22.69 -7.66 -5.08
CA LEU A 332 21.84 -8.85 -5.07
C LEU A 332 20.54 -8.54 -5.80
N ASN A 333 20.31 -9.18 -6.93
CA ASN A 333 19.29 -8.77 -7.92
C ASN A 333 18.55 -9.94 -8.59
N GLU A 334 18.84 -11.18 -8.19
CA GLU A 334 18.24 -12.41 -8.72
C GLU A 334 17.71 -13.22 -7.53
N THR A 335 16.52 -13.79 -7.71
CA THR A 335 15.90 -14.71 -6.77
C THR A 335 16.49 -16.12 -6.92
N GLY A 336 16.44 -16.92 -5.87
CA GLY A 336 16.92 -18.31 -5.85
C GLY A 336 18.44 -18.50 -5.92
N LYS A 337 19.21 -17.43 -6.20
CA LYS A 337 20.68 -17.46 -6.28
C LYS A 337 21.32 -17.36 -4.91
N ASP A 338 22.29 -18.24 -4.64
CA ASP A 338 23.19 -18.15 -3.49
C ASP A 338 24.32 -17.16 -3.79
N TYR A 339 24.24 -15.97 -3.20
CA TYR A 339 25.28 -14.94 -3.34
C TYR A 339 26.33 -15.12 -2.24
N GLN A 340 27.60 -15.32 -2.64
CA GLN A 340 28.71 -15.29 -1.70
C GLN A 340 29.03 -13.85 -1.30
N VAL A 341 28.86 -13.51 -0.03
CA VAL A 341 29.11 -12.16 0.51
C VAL A 341 30.45 -12.14 1.24
N GLY A 342 31.53 -12.08 0.45
CA GLY A 342 32.89 -12.19 0.97
C GLY A 342 33.09 -13.48 1.78
N ASP A 343 33.82 -13.40 2.89
CA ASP A 343 34.02 -14.53 3.82
C ASP A 343 32.87 -14.67 4.85
N ALA A 344 31.85 -13.82 4.79
CA ALA A 344 30.77 -13.80 5.77
C ALA A 344 29.72 -14.91 5.56
N GLY A 345 29.73 -15.55 4.39
CA GLY A 345 28.80 -16.62 4.04
C GLY A 345 27.92 -16.25 2.85
N THR A 346 26.72 -16.84 2.78
CA THR A 346 25.79 -16.65 1.67
C THR A 346 24.54 -15.86 2.03
N VAL A 347 23.98 -15.17 1.05
CA VAL A 347 22.63 -14.60 1.08
C VAL A 347 21.84 -15.13 -0.11
N LYS A 348 20.59 -15.53 0.12
CA LYS A 348 19.62 -15.88 -0.90
C LYS A 348 18.37 -15.03 -0.77
N ILE A 349 17.97 -14.41 -1.87
CA ILE A 349 16.65 -13.80 -2.01
C ILE A 349 15.69 -14.89 -2.48
N ILE A 350 14.62 -15.13 -1.73
CA ILE A 350 13.67 -16.20 -2.02
C ILE A 350 12.53 -15.68 -2.90
N GLY A 351 11.96 -14.54 -2.54
CA GLY A 351 10.82 -13.93 -3.22
C GLY A 351 10.23 -12.79 -2.41
N LEU A 352 9.02 -12.36 -2.77
CA LEU A 352 8.23 -11.36 -2.07
C LEU A 352 7.07 -11.99 -1.29
N ALA A 353 6.59 -11.29 -0.26
CA ALA A 353 5.41 -11.58 0.56
C ALA A 353 4.77 -10.26 1.05
N ASP A 354 3.75 -10.31 1.92
CA ASP A 354 2.82 -9.18 2.18
C ASP A 354 2.18 -8.69 0.89
N LEU A 355 1.46 -9.61 0.24
CA LEU A 355 0.78 -9.33 -1.01
C LEU A 355 -0.54 -10.10 -1.03
N GLY A 356 -0.49 -11.42 -1.14
CA GLY A 356 -1.68 -12.24 -1.22
C GLY A 356 -1.31 -13.72 -1.25
N LEU A 357 -2.32 -14.58 -1.37
CA LEU A 357 -2.12 -16.03 -1.28
C LEU A 357 -1.15 -16.56 -2.33
N LYS A 358 -0.35 -17.57 -1.95
CA LYS A 358 0.48 -18.31 -2.89
C LYS A 358 -0.35 -18.91 -4.01
N GLN A 359 0.13 -18.79 -5.25
CA GLN A 359 -0.44 -19.45 -6.44
C GLN A 359 0.62 -20.26 -7.18
N ASP A 360 0.19 -21.26 -7.95
CA ASP A 360 1.08 -22.04 -8.81
C ASP A 360 1.65 -21.21 -9.97
N SER A 361 0.90 -20.18 -10.38
CA SER A 361 1.30 -19.20 -11.37
C SER A 361 0.64 -17.86 -11.05
N TYR A 362 1.36 -16.76 -11.32
CA TYR A 362 0.85 -15.41 -11.14
C TYR A 362 0.58 -14.77 -12.50
N ASP A 363 -0.60 -14.15 -12.62
CA ASP A 363 -1.03 -13.40 -13.79
C ASP A 363 -1.88 -12.19 -13.36
N LEU A 364 -2.52 -11.50 -14.31
CA LEU A 364 -3.34 -10.32 -14.02
C LEU A 364 -4.57 -10.62 -13.13
N CYS A 365 -4.87 -11.89 -12.85
CA CYS A 365 -5.94 -12.33 -11.97
C CYS A 365 -5.44 -12.52 -10.52
N TYR A 366 -4.16 -12.26 -10.25
CA TYR A 366 -3.62 -12.29 -8.91
C TYR A 366 -4.27 -11.19 -8.06
N PHE A 367 -4.70 -11.57 -6.86
CA PHE A 367 -5.35 -10.68 -5.92
C PHE A 367 -4.43 -10.42 -4.74
N GLU A 368 -3.97 -9.18 -4.59
CA GLU A 368 -3.22 -8.72 -3.44
C GLU A 368 -4.10 -7.92 -2.45
N ASP A 369 -3.61 -7.74 -1.22
CA ASP A 369 -4.16 -6.98 -0.10
C ASP A 369 -4.11 -5.44 -0.29
N LYS A 370 -3.17 -4.96 -1.10
CA LYS A 370 -2.97 -3.56 -1.53
C LYS A 370 -2.50 -2.61 -0.44
N ASP A 371 -1.86 -3.10 0.62
CA ASP A 371 -1.23 -2.22 1.60
C ASP A 371 0.11 -1.66 1.12
N ASN A 372 0.82 -0.98 2.02
CA ASN A 372 2.02 -0.22 1.72
C ASN A 372 3.28 -0.80 2.36
N GLN A 373 3.24 -2.09 2.69
CA GLN A 373 4.38 -2.87 3.14
C GLN A 373 4.54 -4.09 2.25
N ILE A 374 5.79 -4.43 1.94
CA ILE A 374 6.11 -5.61 1.14
C ILE A 374 7.34 -6.26 1.77
N ASP A 375 7.28 -7.56 1.94
CA ASP A 375 8.37 -8.32 2.48
C ASP A 375 9.27 -8.90 1.40
N ILE A 376 10.58 -8.75 1.56
CA ILE A 376 11.57 -9.53 0.83
C ILE A 376 12.01 -10.68 1.73
N CYS A 377 11.71 -11.90 1.30
CA CYS A 377 11.99 -13.12 2.04
C CYS A 377 13.42 -13.58 1.77
N LEU A 378 14.20 -13.82 2.83
CA LEU A 378 15.63 -14.07 2.76
C LEU A 378 16.03 -15.32 3.55
N ALA A 379 17.11 -15.97 3.11
CA ALA A 379 17.80 -17.02 3.84
C ALA A 379 19.32 -16.89 3.67
N GLY A 380 20.08 -17.50 4.58
CA GLY A 380 21.53 -17.56 4.49
C GLY A 380 22.24 -17.32 5.83
N ASP A 381 23.55 -17.16 5.74
CA ASP A 381 24.38 -16.95 6.92
C ASP A 381 24.11 -15.57 7.54
N GLU A 382 23.83 -15.53 8.84
CA GLU A 382 23.50 -14.28 9.53
C GLU A 382 24.59 -13.20 9.35
N ALA A 383 25.86 -13.60 9.35
CA ALA A 383 26.97 -12.69 9.15
C ALA A 383 26.95 -12.04 7.75
N ALA A 384 26.50 -12.77 6.72
CA ALA A 384 26.32 -12.25 5.38
C ALA A 384 25.05 -11.38 5.27
N ILE A 385 23.95 -11.80 5.90
CA ILE A 385 22.69 -11.05 5.97
C ILE A 385 22.90 -9.67 6.61
N ARG A 386 23.75 -9.58 7.65
CA ARG A 386 24.11 -8.32 8.33
C ARG A 386 24.82 -7.31 7.43
N LEU A 387 25.35 -7.73 6.29
CA LEU A 387 26.01 -6.85 5.34
C LEU A 387 25.02 -6.21 4.36
N ILE A 388 23.74 -6.62 4.35
CA ILE A 388 22.69 -5.93 3.61
C ILE A 388 22.48 -4.55 4.24
N THR A 389 22.71 -3.51 3.44
CA THR A 389 22.76 -2.11 3.88
C THR A 389 21.80 -1.22 3.10
N GLY A 390 21.35 -1.63 1.91
CA GLY A 390 20.45 -0.84 1.09
C GLY A 390 19.41 -1.66 0.34
N LEU A 391 18.21 -1.11 0.22
CA LEU A 391 17.16 -1.52 -0.71
C LEU A 391 17.07 -0.48 -1.83
N GLU A 392 17.15 -0.92 -3.07
CA GLU A 392 17.19 -0.03 -4.22
C GLU A 392 16.06 -0.33 -5.21
N LEU A 393 15.45 0.76 -5.68
CA LEU A 393 14.50 0.82 -6.79
C LEU A 393 15.22 1.54 -7.95
N PRO A 394 15.82 0.80 -8.89
CA PRO A 394 16.81 1.38 -9.81
C PRO A 394 16.21 2.14 -11.01
N VAL A 395 14.89 2.10 -11.20
CA VAL A 395 14.22 2.62 -12.41
C VAL A 395 14.60 4.07 -12.73
N GLY A 396 14.81 4.35 -14.03
CA GLY A 396 15.03 5.70 -14.54
C GLY A 396 16.42 6.28 -14.26
N ASN A 397 17.28 5.61 -13.49
CA ASN A 397 18.68 5.99 -13.32
C ASN A 397 19.55 5.21 -14.31
N LYS A 398 20.11 5.90 -15.32
CA LYS A 398 20.92 5.28 -16.39
C LYS A 398 22.20 4.60 -15.90
N THR A 399 22.70 4.94 -14.72
CA THR A 399 23.87 4.30 -14.12
C THR A 399 23.46 3.02 -13.40
N ALA A 400 22.35 3.06 -12.67
CA ALA A 400 21.81 1.93 -11.93
C ALA A 400 21.11 0.90 -12.84
N ASP A 401 20.38 1.38 -13.85
CA ASP A 401 19.62 0.61 -14.84
C ASP A 401 20.01 1.03 -16.27
N PRO A 402 21.22 0.67 -16.73
CA PRO A 402 21.69 1.04 -18.06
C PRO A 402 20.92 0.35 -19.20
N THR A 403 20.25 -0.78 -18.91
CA THR A 403 19.48 -1.55 -19.88
C THR A 403 18.00 -1.15 -19.94
N GLY A 404 17.51 -0.39 -18.95
CA GLY A 404 16.09 -0.04 -18.83
C GLY A 404 15.21 -1.25 -18.51
N GLN A 405 15.79 -2.25 -17.84
CA GLN A 405 15.10 -3.52 -17.57
C GLN A 405 14.13 -3.41 -16.39
N TYR A 406 14.43 -2.54 -15.42
CA TYR A 406 13.61 -2.37 -14.24
C TYR A 406 12.36 -1.56 -14.56
N LYS A 407 11.28 -1.85 -13.84
CA LYS A 407 9.99 -1.17 -13.99
C LYS A 407 9.72 -0.29 -12.77
N GLY A 408 8.93 0.75 -12.97
CA GLY A 408 8.45 1.59 -11.88
C GLY A 408 7.12 1.04 -11.36
N LEU A 409 6.86 1.25 -10.07
CA LEU A 409 5.58 0.99 -9.43
C LEU A 409 4.87 2.33 -9.20
N TYR A 410 3.55 2.28 -9.23
CA TYR A 410 2.63 3.39 -9.03
C TYR A 410 1.98 3.25 -7.66
N ASN A 411 1.51 4.38 -7.11
CA ASN A 411 0.40 4.33 -6.16
C ASN A 411 -0.88 3.88 -6.89
N PRO A 412 -1.92 3.46 -6.15
CA PRO A 412 -3.23 3.29 -6.76
C PRO A 412 -3.64 4.57 -7.52
N GLY A 413 -4.40 4.42 -8.62
CA GLY A 413 -4.75 5.55 -9.50
C GLY A 413 -3.77 5.80 -10.66
N GLY A 414 -2.89 4.82 -10.91
CA GLY A 414 -2.12 4.73 -12.15
C GLY A 414 -2.99 4.35 -13.35
N PRO A 415 -2.39 4.24 -14.55
CA PRO A 415 -3.12 4.08 -15.81
C PRO A 415 -3.80 2.72 -16.02
N GLY A 416 -3.43 1.69 -15.24
CA GLY A 416 -3.78 0.32 -15.57
C GLY A 416 -3.20 -0.15 -16.91
N ASN A 417 -3.70 -1.28 -17.43
CA ASN A 417 -3.31 -1.82 -18.72
C ASN A 417 -4.16 -1.33 -19.91
N ASP A 418 -5.25 -0.60 -19.65
CA ASP A 418 -6.15 -0.03 -20.65
C ASP A 418 -6.65 1.38 -20.23
N PRO A 419 -5.75 2.39 -20.28
CA PRO A 419 -6.03 3.73 -19.78
C PRO A 419 -7.09 4.46 -20.62
N THR A 420 -7.95 5.24 -19.96
CA THR A 420 -8.90 6.13 -20.64
C THR A 420 -8.16 7.33 -21.25
N PRO A 421 -8.30 7.60 -22.56
CA PRO A 421 -7.65 8.76 -23.19
C PRO A 421 -8.02 10.08 -22.53
N GLY A 422 -7.03 10.93 -22.28
CA GLY A 422 -7.20 12.26 -21.70
C GLY A 422 -7.27 12.31 -20.16
N VAL A 423 -7.29 11.16 -19.48
CA VAL A 423 -7.17 11.12 -18.01
C VAL A 423 -5.70 11.26 -17.60
N ASN A 424 -5.44 12.12 -16.62
CA ASN A 424 -4.13 12.25 -16.01
C ASN A 424 -4.00 11.31 -14.81
N TYR A 425 -3.16 10.29 -14.95
CA TYR A 425 -2.93 9.27 -13.94
C TYR A 425 -1.72 9.59 -13.05
N THR A 426 -1.63 8.92 -11.91
CA THR A 426 -0.44 9.00 -11.06
C THR A 426 0.79 8.55 -11.85
N GLN A 427 1.95 9.08 -11.49
CA GLN A 427 3.21 8.69 -12.11
C GLN A 427 3.89 7.56 -11.33
N PRO A 428 4.70 6.72 -11.99
CA PRO A 428 5.47 5.70 -11.29
C PRO A 428 6.59 6.35 -10.49
N PHE A 429 7.14 5.58 -9.55
CA PHE A 429 8.30 6.04 -8.80
C PHE A 429 9.50 6.28 -9.73
N LYS A 430 10.44 7.08 -9.22
CA LYS A 430 11.77 7.27 -9.81
C LYS A 430 12.80 6.56 -8.94
N TYR A 431 14.06 6.57 -9.38
CA TYR A 431 15.19 6.02 -8.66
C TYR A 431 15.17 6.33 -7.15
N GLN A 432 15.33 5.30 -6.33
CA GLN A 432 15.43 5.40 -4.88
C GLN A 432 16.43 4.39 -4.33
N LEU A 433 17.14 4.80 -3.29
CA LEU A 433 17.98 3.95 -2.45
C LEU A 433 17.63 4.26 -1.00
N GLN A 434 17.17 3.24 -0.29
CA GLN A 434 16.76 3.32 1.11
C GLN A 434 17.74 2.52 1.96
N ASP A 435 18.29 3.16 2.98
CA ASP A 435 19.13 2.48 3.95
C ASP A 435 18.29 1.44 4.73
N VAL A 436 18.89 0.28 4.95
CA VAL A 436 18.28 -0.82 5.70
C VAL A 436 18.58 -0.65 7.18
N LYS A 437 17.52 -0.52 7.98
CA LYS A 437 17.59 -0.55 9.44
C LYS A 437 17.81 -1.99 9.90
N MET A 438 18.96 -2.24 10.51
CA MET A 438 19.31 -3.54 11.07
C MET A 438 18.53 -3.81 12.36
N ALA A 439 17.70 -4.85 12.37
CA ALA A 439 16.84 -5.19 13.50
C ALA A 439 16.94 -6.68 13.90
N LEU A 440 18.10 -7.31 13.67
CA LEU A 440 18.31 -8.71 14.05
C LEU A 440 18.54 -8.94 15.56
N ASP A 441 19.15 -7.96 16.24
CA ASP A 441 19.46 -8.03 17.68
C ASP A 441 18.38 -7.37 18.53
N THR A 442 17.81 -6.28 18.02
CA THR A 442 16.68 -5.57 18.61
C THR A 442 15.63 -5.48 17.53
N PRO A 443 14.50 -6.20 17.63
CA PRO A 443 13.55 -6.30 16.52
C PRO A 443 12.88 -4.99 16.10
N TRP A 444 12.92 -3.96 16.96
CA TRP A 444 12.22 -2.69 16.73
C TRP A 444 10.75 -2.93 16.41
N VAL A 445 10.10 -3.68 17.29
CA VAL A 445 8.69 -4.03 17.21
C VAL A 445 8.00 -3.69 18.51
N VAL A 446 6.68 -3.51 18.47
CA VAL A 446 5.87 -3.29 19.66
C VAL A 446 4.60 -4.14 19.63
N SER A 447 4.10 -4.48 20.82
CA SER A 447 2.78 -5.07 20.99
C SER A 447 1.97 -4.25 22.00
N TYR A 448 0.68 -4.15 21.76
CA TYR A 448 -0.29 -3.48 22.61
C TYR A 448 -1.62 -4.23 22.55
N ASN A 449 -2.30 -4.32 23.69
CA ASN A 449 -3.64 -4.88 23.74
C ASN A 449 -4.42 -4.17 24.86
N SER A 450 -5.49 -3.48 24.48
CA SER A 450 -6.34 -2.71 25.41
C SER A 450 -7.01 -3.55 26.50
N THR A 451 -7.08 -4.88 26.35
CA THR A 451 -7.59 -5.80 27.39
C THR A 451 -6.56 -6.17 28.46
N THR A 452 -5.28 -5.82 28.26
CA THR A 452 -4.23 -6.03 29.26
C THR A 452 -4.18 -4.80 30.18
N PRO A 453 -4.46 -4.93 31.51
CA PRO A 453 -4.26 -3.82 32.43
C PRO A 453 -2.79 -3.40 32.34
N ALA A 454 -2.55 -2.10 32.11
CA ALA A 454 -1.21 -1.51 32.09
C ALA A 454 -0.41 -2.03 33.29
N THR A 455 0.52 -2.95 33.03
CA THR A 455 1.35 -3.49 34.10
C THR A 455 2.33 -2.38 34.43
N ALA A 456 2.14 -1.77 35.60
CA ALA A 456 3.08 -0.80 36.13
C ALA A 456 4.51 -1.36 36.02
N PRO A 457 5.50 -0.53 35.63
CA PRO A 457 6.86 -1.01 35.42
C PRO A 457 7.34 -1.77 36.65
N ALA A 458 7.89 -2.96 36.43
CA ALA A 458 8.50 -3.75 37.48
C ALA A 458 9.57 -2.90 38.18
N PRO A 459 9.55 -2.81 39.53
CA PRO A 459 10.55 -2.02 40.24
C PRO A 459 11.94 -2.60 39.95
N SER A 460 12.87 -1.70 39.61
CA SER A 460 14.26 -2.02 39.32
C SER A 460 14.89 -2.80 40.48
N LEU A 461 15.40 -3.99 40.17
CA LEU A 461 16.21 -4.77 41.10
C LEU A 461 17.65 -4.20 41.12
N SER A 462 17.95 -3.33 42.08
CA SER A 462 19.33 -3.07 42.50
C SER A 462 19.77 -4.10 43.55
N ALA A 463 20.95 -4.67 43.38
CA ALA A 463 21.47 -5.79 44.15
C ALA A 463 22.00 -5.45 45.58
N SER A 464 21.59 -6.27 46.56
CA SER A 464 22.30 -6.88 47.72
C SER A 464 22.80 -6.05 48.93
N PRO A 465 23.05 -6.66 50.14
CA PRO A 465 22.72 -8.03 50.63
C PRO A 465 22.16 -8.18 52.10
N SER A 466 21.40 -9.27 52.33
CA SER A 466 21.33 -10.19 53.52
C SER A 466 20.86 -9.70 54.93
N PRO A 467 20.54 -10.59 55.91
CA PRO A 467 19.61 -11.75 55.94
C PRO A 467 18.60 -11.70 57.13
N SER A 468 17.45 -12.38 57.02
CA SER A 468 16.89 -13.16 58.16
C SER A 468 15.65 -13.97 57.78
N SER A 469 15.77 -15.29 57.98
CA SER A 469 14.74 -16.26 58.40
C SER A 469 13.25 -15.90 58.25
N SER A 470 12.49 -16.74 57.55
CA SER A 470 11.65 -17.78 58.17
C SER A 470 10.82 -18.54 57.12
N SER A 471 10.87 -19.85 57.24
CA SER A 471 10.11 -20.90 56.56
C SER A 471 8.59 -20.72 56.56
N ILE A 472 7.93 -21.15 55.49
CA ILE A 472 6.69 -21.97 55.49
C ILE A 472 6.57 -22.75 54.16
N LYS A 473 6.41 -24.08 54.27
CA LYS A 473 5.98 -25.03 53.23
C LYS A 473 4.46 -25.11 53.22
N LEU A 474 3.82 -25.19 52.05
CA LEU A 474 2.58 -25.93 51.79
C LEU A 474 2.44 -26.11 50.25
N ILE A 475 2.76 -27.30 49.73
CA ILE A 475 1.86 -28.42 49.39
C ILE A 475 1.07 -28.18 48.09
N SER A 476 1.42 -29.03 47.11
CA SER A 476 0.75 -29.36 45.86
C SER A 476 -0.66 -29.93 46.07
N THR A 477 -1.59 -29.61 45.16
CA THR A 477 -2.52 -30.60 44.60
C THR A 477 -2.98 -30.21 43.19
N THR A 478 -2.76 -31.15 42.29
CA THR A 478 -3.36 -31.37 40.96
C THR A 478 -4.90 -31.27 40.93
N THR A 479 -5.47 -30.79 39.82
CA THR A 479 -6.39 -31.60 38.99
C THR A 479 -6.63 -30.98 37.61
N ALA A 480 -6.43 -31.80 36.59
CA ALA A 480 -6.87 -31.57 35.22
C ALA A 480 -8.38 -31.84 35.10
N THR A 481 -9.07 -31.12 34.21
CA THR A 481 -10.34 -31.60 33.66
C THR A 481 -10.52 -31.08 32.24
N THR A 482 -10.52 -32.03 31.32
CA THR A 482 -10.92 -31.95 29.92
C THR A 482 -12.39 -31.57 29.78
N PHE A 483 -12.72 -30.69 28.84
CA PHE A 483 -14.07 -30.60 28.27
C PHE A 483 -13.99 -30.53 26.74
N THR A 484 -14.30 -31.65 26.12
CA THR A 484 -14.76 -31.76 24.73
C THR A 484 -16.25 -31.46 24.69
N SER A 485 -16.68 -30.59 23.77
CA SER A 485 -18.04 -30.63 23.23
C SER A 485 -18.06 -30.03 21.83
N ALA A 486 -18.20 -30.92 20.85
CA ALA A 486 -18.66 -30.61 19.51
C ALA A 486 -20.15 -30.24 19.56
N ILE A 487 -20.54 -29.15 18.92
CA ILE A 487 -21.91 -28.91 18.45
C ILE A 487 -21.83 -28.35 17.04
N ALA A 488 -22.36 -29.13 16.10
CA ALA A 488 -22.64 -28.73 14.73
C ALA A 488 -23.88 -27.82 14.69
N TYR A 489 -23.89 -26.81 13.82
CA TYR A 489 -25.12 -26.26 13.26
C TYR A 489 -24.94 -25.78 11.82
N CYS A 490 -25.97 -26.03 11.04
CA CYS A 490 -26.10 -25.98 9.58
C CYS A 490 -26.11 -24.58 8.94
N LEU A 491 -25.83 -24.60 7.62
CA LEU A 491 -26.39 -23.81 6.51
C LEU A 491 -27.15 -22.52 6.85
N PHE A 492 -26.75 -21.43 6.17
CA PHE A 492 -27.68 -20.64 5.35
C PHE A 492 -26.97 -20.05 4.12
N HIS A 493 -27.51 -20.34 2.94
CA HIS A 493 -27.33 -19.54 1.73
C HIS A 493 -28.09 -18.22 1.88
N LEU A 494 -27.53 -17.10 1.41
CA LEU A 494 -28.15 -16.14 0.48
C LEU A 494 -27.38 -14.80 0.48
N PHE A 495 -27.14 -14.33 -0.75
CA PHE A 495 -26.57 -13.05 -1.21
C PHE A 495 -25.05 -12.99 -1.38
#